data_AF-A0A1R4F7Q9-F1
#
_entry.id   AF-A0A1R4F7Q9-F1
#
_cell.length_a   1.000
_cell.length_b   1.000
_cell.length_c   1.000
_cell.angle_alpha   90.00
_cell.angle_beta   90.00
_cell.angle_gamma   90.00
#
_symmetry.space_group_name_H-M   'P 1'
#
loop_
_entity.id
_entity.type
_entity.pdbx_description
1 polymer ?
#
loop_
_entity_poly.entity_id
_entity_poly.type
_entity_poly.pdbx_seq_one_letter_code
_entity_poly.pdbx_strand_id
1 'polypeptide(L)'
;MLERFSRALFGSPDKGAAEERALVVPAIGHEALLAQVAAVEAVAAEIYARHDLPDQAGQYRRRGETGAWELLAGEMTPAEKWALIQSTPADSGWRFASLAGVGARSPVAEVRQASAILAACQGLRQRLAEQAPISAQDLADAIRLGAAWRRLTTPEAMADDEVEPLRFLPGESEI
;
A
#
# COMPACT_ATOMS: atom_id res chain seq x y z
N MET A 1 -4.16 80.26 21.93
CA MET A 1 -5.33 79.61 21.29
C MET A 1 -4.84 78.27 20.75
N LEU A 2 -5.34 77.06 21.05
CA LEU A 2 -6.73 76.54 21.20
C LEU A 2 -7.47 76.46 19.85
N GLU A 3 -8.01 75.34 19.35
CA GLU A 3 -7.96 73.88 19.67
C GLU A 3 -8.25 73.05 18.36
N ARG A 4 -8.41 71.71 18.22
CA ARG A 4 -8.40 70.53 19.13
C ARG A 4 -8.05 69.19 18.39
N PHE A 5 -7.47 68.22 19.12
CA PHE A 5 -7.58 66.74 19.01
C PHE A 5 -7.90 66.00 17.68
N SER A 6 -6.95 65.14 17.26
CA SER A 6 -7.08 63.71 16.84
C SER A 6 -8.35 63.13 16.16
N ARG A 7 -8.17 62.61 14.93
CA ARG A 7 -8.52 61.24 14.47
C ARG A 7 -7.57 60.91 13.30
N ALA A 8 -6.76 59.86 13.25
CA ALA A 8 -6.91 58.42 13.58
C ALA A 8 -7.53 57.59 12.43
N LEU A 9 -6.69 56.70 11.87
CA LEU A 9 -7.02 55.44 11.19
C LEU A 9 -7.93 55.48 9.95
N PHE A 10 -7.32 55.58 8.76
CA PHE A 10 -7.58 54.69 7.60
C PHE A 10 -6.40 54.80 6.61
N GLY A 11 -5.37 53.97 6.82
CA GLY A 11 -4.33 53.73 5.81
C GLY A 11 -4.77 52.64 4.84
N SER A 12 -4.45 52.77 3.56
CA SER A 12 -4.76 51.76 2.53
C SER A 12 -4.09 50.41 2.86
N PRO A 13 -4.77 49.26 2.65
CA PRO A 13 -4.10 47.97 2.66
C PRO A 13 -3.22 47.85 1.42
N ASP A 14 -1.90 47.88 1.59
CA ASP A 14 -0.95 47.75 0.50
C ASP A 14 -0.85 46.30 -0.03
N LYS A 15 -0.67 46.15 -1.33
CA LYS A 15 -0.60 44.85 -2.03
C LYS A 15 0.86 44.35 -2.06
N GLY A 16 1.40 43.91 -0.92
CA GLY A 16 2.84 43.58 -0.85
C GLY A 16 3.28 42.49 0.12
N ALA A 17 2.37 41.83 0.86
CA ALA A 17 2.73 40.81 1.84
C ALA A 17 1.68 39.69 1.97
N ALA A 18 1.29 39.10 0.84
CA ALA A 18 0.84 37.72 0.88
C ALA A 18 2.08 36.88 1.18
N GLU A 19 2.30 36.52 2.44
CA GLU A 19 3.22 35.44 2.78
C GLU A 19 2.78 34.23 1.99
N GLU A 20 3.60 33.83 1.01
CA GLU A 20 3.47 32.54 0.38
C GLU A 20 3.79 31.52 1.47
N ARG A 21 2.73 31.09 2.17
CA ARG A 21 2.70 29.86 2.95
C ARG A 21 2.82 28.71 1.96
N ALA A 22 4.03 28.57 1.41
CA ALA A 22 4.55 27.30 0.99
C ALA A 22 4.26 26.36 2.16
N LEU A 23 3.32 25.44 1.98
CA LEU A 23 3.22 24.32 2.88
C LEU A 23 4.58 23.64 2.75
N VAL A 24 5.37 23.73 3.82
CA VAL A 24 6.37 22.71 4.11
C VAL A 24 5.57 21.45 4.42
N VAL A 25 5.04 20.83 3.36
CA VAL A 25 4.65 19.43 3.36
C VAL A 25 5.91 18.75 3.85
N PRO A 26 5.90 18.14 5.06
CA PRO A 26 7.10 17.52 5.58
C PRO A 26 7.53 16.49 4.54
N ALA A 27 8.74 16.62 4.02
CA ALA A 27 9.25 15.71 3.00
C ALA A 27 9.09 14.30 3.56
N ILE A 28 8.19 13.50 2.94
CA ILE A 28 7.86 12.18 3.44
C ILE A 28 9.05 11.29 3.11
N GLY A 29 10.06 11.32 3.98
CA GLY A 29 11.29 10.56 3.81
C GLY A 29 10.98 9.07 3.69
N HIS A 30 11.88 8.32 3.05
CA HIS A 30 11.70 6.89 2.79
C HIS A 30 11.23 6.12 4.04
N GLU A 31 11.80 6.40 5.20
CA GLU A 31 11.39 5.79 6.49
C GLU A 31 9.93 6.07 6.85
N ALA A 32 9.46 7.31 6.70
CA ALA A 32 8.07 7.68 6.99
C ALA A 32 7.09 7.05 6.01
N LEU A 33 7.45 6.96 4.72
CA LEU A 33 6.63 6.28 3.72
C LEU A 33 6.59 4.77 3.97
N LEU A 34 7.74 4.13 4.24
CA LEU A 34 7.84 2.71 4.57
C LEU A 34 7.05 2.36 5.84
N ALA A 35 7.04 3.23 6.85
CA ALA A 35 6.24 3.06 8.06
C ALA A 35 4.71 3.11 7.78
N GLN A 36 4.26 4.01 6.89
CA GLN A 36 2.85 4.04 6.45
C GLN A 36 2.47 2.79 5.66
N VAL A 37 3.36 2.30 4.79
CA VAL A 37 3.13 1.05 4.05
C VAL A 37 3.04 -0.14 5.02
N ALA A 38 3.95 -0.25 5.99
CA ALA A 38 3.91 -1.31 7.00
C ALA A 38 2.63 -1.29 7.87
N ALA A 39 2.08 -0.11 8.17
CA ALA A 39 0.81 0.01 8.87
C ALA A 39 -0.39 -0.50 8.03
N VAL A 40 -0.36 -0.30 6.71
CA VAL A 40 -1.37 -0.85 5.79
C VAL A 40 -1.18 -2.37 5.59
N GLU A 41 0.06 -2.86 5.54
CA GLU A 41 0.38 -4.30 5.53
C GLU A 41 -0.20 -5.02 6.75
N ALA A 42 -0.06 -4.44 7.94
CA ALA A 42 -0.60 -5.01 9.18
C ALA A 42 -2.13 -5.17 9.15
N VAL A 43 -2.88 -4.13 8.76
CA VAL A 43 -4.36 -4.21 8.69
C VAL A 43 -4.83 -5.18 7.59
N ALA A 44 -4.06 -5.35 6.50
CA ALA A 44 -4.36 -6.36 5.50
C ALA A 44 -4.05 -7.79 5.99
N ALA A 45 -3.03 -7.97 6.84
CA ALA A 45 -2.76 -9.24 7.52
C ALA A 45 -3.82 -9.58 8.59
N GLU A 46 -4.38 -8.60 9.29
CA GLU A 46 -5.51 -8.80 10.21
C GLU A 46 -6.77 -9.36 9.51
N ILE A 47 -7.00 -9.01 8.24
CA ILE A 47 -8.07 -9.62 7.42
C ILE A 47 -7.79 -11.10 7.18
N TYR A 48 -6.55 -11.47 6.85
CA TYR A 48 -6.18 -12.87 6.68
C TYR A 48 -6.33 -13.67 7.99
N ALA A 49 -5.88 -13.11 9.13
CA ALA A 49 -6.05 -13.73 10.44
C ALA A 49 -7.54 -13.96 10.80
N ARG A 50 -8.43 -13.03 10.44
CA ARG A 50 -9.91 -13.19 10.58
C ARG A 50 -10.52 -14.27 9.69
N HIS A 51 -9.76 -14.85 8.76
CA HIS A 51 -10.22 -15.84 7.78
C HIS A 51 -9.36 -17.13 7.76
N ASP A 52 -8.67 -17.44 8.87
CA ASP A 52 -7.82 -18.62 9.03
C ASP A 52 -6.71 -18.74 7.96
N LEU A 53 -6.25 -17.60 7.43
CA LEU A 53 -5.13 -17.50 6.50
C LEU A 53 -3.87 -17.02 7.23
N PRO A 54 -2.66 -17.38 6.76
CA PRO A 54 -1.43 -16.86 7.33
C PRO A 54 -1.36 -15.34 7.27
N ASP A 55 -0.86 -14.72 8.33
CA ASP A 55 -0.73 -13.28 8.54
C ASP A 55 0.73 -12.78 8.45
N GLN A 56 1.71 -13.69 8.61
CA GLN A 56 3.14 -13.37 8.62
C GLN A 56 3.74 -13.17 7.21
N ALA A 57 4.74 -12.31 7.08
CA ALA A 57 5.50 -12.17 5.85
C ALA A 57 6.23 -13.48 5.52
N GLY A 58 5.95 -14.04 4.33
CA GLY A 58 6.41 -15.38 3.99
C GLY A 58 6.15 -15.83 2.56
N GLN A 59 6.83 -16.90 2.17
CA GLN A 59 6.48 -17.78 1.06
C GLN A 59 5.79 -19.03 1.62
N TYR A 60 4.70 -19.45 0.99
CA TYR A 60 3.79 -20.48 1.48
C TYR A 60 3.52 -21.56 0.43
N ARG A 61 3.23 -22.78 0.90
CA ARG A 61 2.67 -23.87 0.08
C ARG A 61 1.33 -24.34 0.63
N ARG A 62 0.47 -24.90 -0.21
CA ARG A 62 -0.66 -25.74 0.22
C ARG A 62 -0.85 -26.92 -0.72
N ARG A 63 -1.44 -28.01 -0.23
CA ARG A 63 -1.80 -29.17 -1.07
C ARG A 63 -3.29 -29.18 -1.38
N GLY A 64 -3.63 -29.30 -2.66
CA GLY A 64 -5.01 -29.22 -3.13
C GLY A 64 -5.60 -27.81 -2.99
N GLU A 65 -6.93 -27.75 -2.95
CA GLU A 65 -7.66 -26.47 -2.91
C GLU A 65 -8.17 -26.11 -1.50
N THR A 66 -8.38 -27.13 -0.67
CA THR A 66 -8.87 -27.03 0.73
C THR A 66 -7.78 -27.23 1.78
N GLY A 67 -6.54 -27.55 1.38
CA GLY A 67 -5.42 -27.68 2.32
C GLY A 67 -5.01 -26.33 2.92
N ALA A 68 -4.57 -26.36 4.19
CA ALA A 68 -4.00 -25.21 4.87
C ALA A 68 -2.71 -24.71 4.17
N TRP A 69 -2.38 -23.44 4.37
CA TRP A 69 -1.13 -22.85 3.90
C TRP A 69 -0.02 -23.05 4.94
N GLU A 70 1.02 -23.78 4.56
CA GLU A 70 2.23 -24.03 5.34
C GLU A 70 3.32 -23.00 4.96
N LEU A 71 3.97 -22.39 5.95
CA LEU A 71 5.13 -21.52 5.72
C LEU A 71 6.32 -22.35 5.21
N LEU A 72 6.99 -21.89 4.16
CA LEU A 72 8.23 -22.45 3.64
C LEU A 72 9.47 -21.70 4.17
N ALA A 73 9.45 -20.38 4.03
CA ALA A 73 10.53 -19.47 4.41
C ALA A 73 9.96 -18.03 4.46
N GLY A 74 10.59 -17.13 5.21
CA GLY A 74 10.22 -15.70 5.20
C GLY A 74 10.43 -15.08 3.82
N GLU A 75 11.64 -15.25 3.27
CA GLU A 75 12.00 -14.84 1.92
C GLU A 75 12.54 -16.02 1.10
N MET A 76 12.44 -15.90 -0.23
CA MET A 76 13.11 -16.78 -1.19
C MET A 76 13.45 -15.98 -2.44
N THR A 77 14.66 -16.17 -2.95
CA THR A 77 15.12 -15.61 -4.23
C THR A 77 14.30 -16.16 -5.41
N PRO A 78 14.32 -15.49 -6.58
CA PRO A 78 13.72 -16.03 -7.80
C PRO A 78 14.27 -17.41 -8.18
N ALA A 79 15.56 -17.66 -7.93
CA ALA A 79 16.22 -18.92 -8.23
C ALA A 79 15.70 -20.08 -7.35
N GLU A 80 15.55 -19.86 -6.04
CA GLU A 80 14.98 -20.87 -5.12
C GLU A 80 13.52 -21.15 -5.42
N LYS A 81 12.73 -20.11 -5.75
CA LYS A 81 11.34 -20.25 -6.21
C LYS A 81 11.26 -21.12 -7.48
N TRP A 82 12.14 -20.89 -8.45
CA TRP A 82 12.20 -21.68 -9.68
C TRP A 82 12.67 -23.12 -9.45
N ALA A 83 13.66 -23.34 -8.57
CA ALA A 83 14.10 -24.68 -8.17
C ALA A 83 12.98 -25.47 -7.47
N LEU A 84 12.23 -24.82 -6.56
CA LEU A 84 11.08 -25.42 -5.88
C LEU A 84 9.99 -25.85 -6.87
N ILE A 85 9.66 -24.98 -7.83
CA ILE A 85 8.69 -25.30 -8.91
C ILE A 85 9.16 -26.50 -9.73
N GLN A 86 10.41 -26.51 -10.22
CA GLN A 86 10.95 -27.62 -11.02
C GLN A 86 11.05 -28.95 -10.24
N SER A 87 11.31 -28.90 -8.93
CA SER A 87 11.36 -30.08 -8.07
C SER A 87 9.99 -30.68 -7.73
N THR A 88 8.90 -29.96 -8.05
CA THR A 88 7.53 -30.34 -7.68
C THR A 88 6.80 -30.98 -8.88
N PRO A 89 6.39 -32.26 -8.81
CA PRO A 89 5.63 -32.89 -9.89
C PRO A 89 4.30 -32.16 -10.16
N ALA A 90 3.95 -31.95 -11.43
CA ALA A 90 2.75 -31.19 -11.82
C ALA A 90 1.46 -31.76 -11.18
N ASP A 91 1.31 -33.08 -11.17
CA ASP A 91 0.12 -33.78 -10.65
C ASP A 91 0.09 -33.93 -9.11
N SER A 92 1.08 -33.39 -8.41
CA SER A 92 1.19 -33.48 -6.93
C SER A 92 0.08 -32.74 -6.17
N GLY A 93 -0.59 -31.80 -6.85
CA GLY A 93 -1.61 -30.91 -6.28
C GLY A 93 -1.04 -29.76 -5.44
N TRP A 94 0.28 -29.56 -5.38
CA TRP A 94 0.86 -28.42 -4.64
C TRP A 94 0.57 -27.07 -5.32
N ARG A 95 0.33 -26.05 -4.50
CA ARG A 95 0.25 -24.63 -4.88
C ARG A 95 1.25 -23.85 -4.04
N PHE A 96 1.85 -22.81 -4.62
CA PHE A 96 2.80 -21.91 -3.97
C PHE A 96 2.36 -20.45 -4.12
N ALA A 97 2.64 -19.61 -3.13
CA ALA A 97 2.36 -18.16 -3.14
C ALA A 97 3.26 -17.41 -2.14
N SER A 98 3.47 -16.10 -2.33
CA SER A 98 3.82 -15.22 -1.20
C SER A 98 2.56 -14.92 -0.36
N LEU A 99 2.72 -14.34 0.83
CA LEU A 99 1.60 -13.80 1.63
C LEU A 99 0.61 -13.00 0.75
N ALA A 100 1.11 -12.04 -0.04
CA ALA A 100 0.28 -11.26 -0.96
C ALA A 100 -0.53 -12.12 -1.95
N GLY A 101 0.00 -13.25 -2.42
CA GLY A 101 -0.67 -14.15 -3.36
C GLY A 101 -1.65 -15.16 -2.75
N VAL A 102 -1.67 -15.33 -1.42
CA VAL A 102 -2.52 -16.31 -0.72
C VAL A 102 -4.02 -16.08 -0.97
N GLY A 103 -4.49 -14.85 -0.77
CA GLY A 103 -5.90 -14.48 -0.87
C GLY A 103 -6.42 -14.21 -2.28
N ALA A 104 -5.56 -14.16 -3.29
CA ALA A 104 -5.87 -13.64 -4.64
C ALA A 104 -7.01 -14.38 -5.37
N ARG A 105 -7.25 -15.65 -5.00
CA ARG A 105 -8.35 -16.50 -5.52
C ARG A 105 -9.32 -16.95 -4.43
N SER A 106 -9.40 -16.23 -3.32
CA SER A 106 -10.38 -16.51 -2.25
C SER A 106 -11.82 -16.26 -2.74
N PRO A 107 -12.82 -17.07 -2.34
CA PRO A 107 -14.22 -16.75 -2.56
C PRO A 107 -14.67 -15.48 -1.81
N VAL A 108 -14.03 -15.16 -0.67
CA VAL A 108 -14.35 -13.98 0.15
C VAL A 108 -13.79 -12.71 -0.51
N ALA A 109 -14.64 -11.69 -0.70
CA ALA A 109 -14.26 -10.44 -1.35
C ALA A 109 -13.23 -9.63 -0.55
N GLU A 110 -13.41 -9.49 0.77
CA GLU A 110 -12.50 -8.79 1.68
C GLU A 110 -11.07 -9.38 1.61
N VAL A 111 -10.95 -10.71 1.56
CA VAL A 111 -9.67 -11.43 1.42
C VAL A 111 -8.99 -11.14 0.05
N ARG A 112 -9.76 -11.03 -1.04
CA ARG A 112 -9.19 -10.62 -2.34
C ARG A 112 -8.70 -9.18 -2.32
N GLN A 113 -9.40 -8.28 -1.62
CA GLN A 113 -8.98 -6.89 -1.46
C GLN A 113 -7.73 -6.75 -0.58
N ALA A 114 -7.65 -7.51 0.53
CA ALA A 114 -6.44 -7.62 1.35
C ALA A 114 -5.24 -8.15 0.55
N SER A 115 -5.44 -9.19 -0.26
CA SER A 115 -4.42 -9.74 -1.16
C SER A 115 -3.90 -8.70 -2.16
N ALA A 116 -4.79 -7.92 -2.79
CA ALA A 116 -4.41 -6.85 -3.70
C ALA A 116 -3.63 -5.72 -2.99
N ILE A 117 -3.99 -5.40 -1.76
CA ILE A 117 -3.31 -4.39 -0.93
C ILE A 117 -1.92 -4.89 -0.47
N LEU A 118 -1.78 -6.16 -0.08
CA LEU A 118 -0.48 -6.74 0.26
C LEU A 118 0.45 -6.79 -0.97
N ALA A 119 -0.08 -7.09 -2.16
CA ALA A 119 0.68 -7.03 -3.41
C ALA A 119 1.14 -5.60 -3.74
N ALA A 120 0.28 -4.60 -3.51
CA ALA A 120 0.61 -3.19 -3.65
C ALA A 120 1.75 -2.76 -2.74
N CYS A 121 1.65 -3.11 -1.44
CA CYS A 121 2.67 -2.80 -0.45
C CYS A 121 4.00 -3.45 -0.82
N GLN A 122 4.01 -4.75 -1.19
CA GLN A 122 5.20 -5.46 -1.62
C GLN A 122 5.88 -4.77 -2.82
N GLY A 123 5.10 -4.37 -3.84
CA GLY A 123 5.62 -3.67 -5.02
C GLY A 123 6.21 -2.29 -4.71
N LEU A 124 5.50 -1.48 -3.91
CA LEU A 124 5.96 -0.16 -3.49
C LEU A 124 7.23 -0.27 -2.61
N ARG A 125 7.26 -1.20 -1.66
CA ARG A 125 8.45 -1.48 -0.84
C ARG A 125 9.67 -1.86 -1.67
N GLN A 126 9.50 -2.64 -2.75
CA GLN A 126 10.60 -3.03 -3.61
C GLN A 126 11.24 -1.78 -4.26
N ARG A 127 10.44 -0.92 -4.90
CA ARG A 127 10.95 0.31 -5.55
C ARG A 127 11.62 1.26 -4.54
N LEU A 128 11.04 1.43 -3.35
CA LEU A 128 11.62 2.26 -2.29
C LEU A 128 12.91 1.66 -1.69
N ALA A 129 13.13 0.35 -1.80
CA ALA A 129 14.36 -0.31 -1.36
C ALA A 129 15.52 -0.15 -2.37
N GLU A 130 15.25 0.21 -3.62
CA GLU A 130 16.25 0.44 -4.67
C GLU A 130 17.00 1.79 -4.52
N GLN A 131 16.71 2.55 -3.46
CA GLN A 131 17.36 3.81 -3.05
C GLN A 131 17.29 4.97 -4.06
N ALA A 132 16.51 4.83 -5.13
CA ALA A 132 16.14 5.93 -6.01
C ALA A 132 15.37 7.03 -5.24
N PRO A 133 15.38 8.29 -5.70
CA PRO A 133 14.49 9.32 -5.17
C PRO A 133 13.02 8.93 -5.36
N ILE A 134 12.16 9.18 -4.34
CA ILE A 134 10.72 8.91 -4.41
C ILE A 134 10.12 9.56 -5.67
N SER A 135 9.56 8.74 -6.57
CA SER A 135 8.95 9.23 -7.79
C SER A 135 7.55 9.81 -7.55
N ALA A 136 7.05 10.60 -8.50
CA ALA A 136 5.65 11.02 -8.50
C ALA A 136 4.68 9.82 -8.53
N GLN A 137 5.09 8.71 -9.16
CA GLN A 137 4.33 7.46 -9.21
C GLN A 137 4.28 6.77 -7.85
N ASP A 138 5.36 6.77 -7.06
CA ASP A 138 5.36 6.20 -5.69
C ASP A 138 4.43 6.98 -4.75
N LEU A 139 4.39 8.31 -4.87
CA LEU A 139 3.45 9.16 -4.13
C LEU A 139 2.00 8.91 -4.58
N ALA A 140 1.74 8.81 -5.89
CA ALA A 140 0.42 8.48 -6.41
C ALA A 140 -0.06 7.10 -5.92
N ASP A 141 0.84 6.12 -5.89
CA ASP A 141 0.57 4.75 -5.42
C ASP A 141 0.32 4.70 -3.92
N ALA A 142 1.08 5.45 -3.11
CA ALA A 142 0.82 5.60 -1.68
C ALA A 142 -0.55 6.24 -1.39
N ILE A 143 -0.96 7.23 -2.19
CA ILE A 143 -2.28 7.86 -2.09
C ILE A 143 -3.41 6.88 -2.45
N ARG A 144 -3.24 6.10 -3.54
CA ARG A 144 -4.18 5.03 -3.94
C ARG A 144 -4.30 3.96 -2.85
N LEU A 145 -3.16 3.54 -2.28
CA LEU A 145 -3.07 2.56 -1.19
C LEU A 145 -3.82 3.04 0.06
N GLY A 146 -3.56 4.27 0.52
CA GLY A 146 -4.26 4.86 1.65
C GLY A 146 -5.77 5.02 1.42
N ALA A 147 -6.21 5.28 0.17
CA ALA A 147 -7.62 5.30 -0.19
C ALA A 147 -8.27 3.90 -0.18
N ALA A 148 -7.54 2.86 -0.61
CA ALA A 148 -8.00 1.47 -0.56
C ALA A 148 -8.08 0.92 0.87
N TRP A 149 -7.12 1.28 1.73
CA TRP A 149 -7.14 0.99 3.16
C TRP A 149 -8.37 1.60 3.86
N ARG A 150 -8.69 2.87 3.59
CA ARG A 150 -9.90 3.52 4.15
C ARG A 150 -11.22 2.85 3.74
N ARG A 151 -11.27 2.13 2.62
CA ARG A 151 -12.43 1.32 2.20
C ARG A 151 -12.53 -0.01 2.94
N LEU A 152 -11.41 -0.59 3.40
CA LEU A 152 -11.44 -1.77 4.28
C LEU A 152 -11.92 -1.41 5.70
N THR A 153 -11.50 -0.26 6.22
CA THR A 153 -11.84 0.16 7.59
C THR A 153 -13.23 0.78 7.73
N THR A 154 -13.92 1.06 6.62
CA THR A 154 -15.24 1.73 6.59
C THR A 154 -16.26 0.85 5.87
N PRO A 155 -16.95 -0.08 6.57
CA PRO A 155 -17.70 -1.16 5.92
C PRO A 155 -18.91 -0.69 5.09
N GLU A 156 -19.43 0.51 5.34
CA GLU A 156 -20.53 1.10 4.56
C GLU A 156 -20.16 1.35 3.08
N ALA A 157 -18.87 1.39 2.74
CA ALA A 157 -18.38 1.62 1.38
C ALA A 157 -18.27 0.34 0.53
N MET A 158 -18.65 -0.84 1.05
CA MET A 158 -18.57 -2.13 0.34
C MET A 158 -19.90 -2.56 -0.32
N ALA A 159 -20.90 -1.67 -0.37
CA ALA A 159 -22.24 -1.96 -0.85
C ALA A 159 -22.51 -1.58 -2.32
N ASP A 160 -21.54 -0.97 -3.01
CA ASP A 160 -21.64 -0.57 -4.42
C ASP A 160 -20.72 -1.44 -5.30
N ASP A 161 -21.11 -1.65 -6.56
CA ASP A 161 -20.51 -2.67 -7.43
C ASP A 161 -19.25 -2.17 -8.19
N GLU A 162 -18.59 -3.07 -8.91
CA GLU A 162 -17.31 -2.86 -9.61
C GLU A 162 -16.14 -2.40 -8.72
N VAL A 163 -15.57 -3.36 -7.98
CA VAL A 163 -14.23 -3.22 -7.41
C VAL A 163 -13.20 -3.11 -8.54
N GLU A 164 -12.90 -1.88 -8.99
CA GLU A 164 -11.79 -1.65 -9.93
C GLU A 164 -10.51 -2.26 -9.33
N PRO A 165 -9.87 -3.23 -10.01
CA PRO A 165 -8.68 -3.88 -9.46
C PRO A 165 -7.57 -2.85 -9.30
N LEU A 166 -6.86 -2.92 -8.16
CA LEU A 166 -5.71 -2.06 -7.87
C LEU A 166 -4.56 -2.31 -8.86
N ARG A 167 -4.66 -1.67 -10.03
CA ARG A 167 -3.67 -1.73 -11.12
C ARG A 167 -2.56 -0.72 -10.85
N PHE A 168 -1.57 -1.17 -10.10
CA PHE A 168 -0.26 -0.56 -10.08
C PHE A 168 0.42 -0.85 -11.42
N LEU A 169 0.78 0.20 -12.15
CA LEU A 169 1.59 0.06 -13.36
C LEU A 169 2.99 -0.43 -12.95
N PRO A 170 3.68 -1.24 -13.78
CA PRO A 170 5.12 -1.38 -13.64
C PRO A 170 5.75 0.01 -13.74
N GLY A 171 6.81 0.27 -12.97
CA GLY A 171 7.55 1.53 -13.09
C GLY A 171 8.03 1.73 -14.54
N GLU A 172 8.08 2.98 -14.98
CA GLU A 172 8.48 3.33 -16.34
C GLU A 172 9.99 3.10 -16.54
N SER A 173 10.37 1.85 -16.78
CA SER A 173 11.66 1.49 -17.34
C SER A 173 11.72 2.00 -18.78
N GLU A 174 12.61 2.97 -19.03
CA GLU A 174 12.87 3.48 -20.38
C GLU A 174 13.27 2.34 -21.34
N ILE A 175 12.82 2.44 -22.60
CA ILE A 175 13.07 1.49 -23.71
C ILE A 175 13.96 2.16 -24.75
#